data_AF-A0A934YD14-F1
#
_entry.id   AF-A0A934YD14-F1
#
_cell.length_a   1.000
_cell.length_b   1.000
_cell.length_c   1.000
_cell.angle_alpha   90.00
_cell.angle_beta   90.00
_cell.angle_gamma   90.00
#
_symmetry.space_group_name_H-M   'P 1'
#
loop_
_entity.id
_entity.type
_entity.pdbx_description
1 polymer ?
#
loop_
_entity_poly.entity_id
_entity_poly.type
_entity_poly.pdbx_seq_one_letter_code
_entity_poly.pdbx_strand_id
1 'polypeptide(L)'
;MTPKNTLCLWFDDDAEGAASFYARTFPDSAVGAVHRAPSDFPGGKAGVVLTVEFTVCGVPCLGLNGGPRFKHTEAFSFQIATDDQAETDRYWSAIVEHGGAESACGWCKDKWGLSWQITPRALTRGMAQGGDVAKRVFEAMMTMRKIDVAAIEAAARGDAQPEGA
;
A
#
# COMPACT_ATOMS: atom_id res chain seq x y z
N MET A 1 8.69 22.33 8.68
CA MET A 1 7.88 23.14 7.74
C MET A 1 6.61 22.34 7.45
N THR A 2 5.42 22.92 7.59
CA THR A 2 4.16 22.22 7.29
C THR A 2 4.05 21.97 5.79
N PRO A 3 3.86 20.72 5.32
CA PRO A 3 3.68 20.43 3.90
C PRO A 3 2.50 21.21 3.32
N LYS A 4 2.59 21.61 2.05
CA LYS A 4 1.48 22.26 1.35
C LYS A 4 0.30 21.31 1.11
N ASN A 5 0.58 20.00 1.01
CA ASN A 5 -0.40 18.93 0.82
C ASN A 5 -0.06 17.77 1.77
N THR A 6 -1.08 17.16 2.38
CA THR A 6 -0.95 16.05 3.32
C THR A 6 -2.09 15.08 3.08
N LEU A 7 -1.79 13.79 2.98
CA LEU A 7 -2.81 12.75 2.84
C LEU A 7 -3.45 12.47 4.20
N CYS A 8 -4.73 12.82 4.36
CA CYS A 8 -5.49 12.53 5.57
C CYS A 8 -6.17 11.17 5.44
N LEU A 9 -5.82 10.22 6.30
CA LEU A 9 -6.34 8.86 6.33
C LEU A 9 -7.16 8.65 7.60
N TRP A 10 -8.35 8.06 7.44
CA TRP A 10 -9.31 7.85 8.51
C TRP A 10 -9.08 6.52 9.22
N PHE A 11 -8.88 6.54 10.53
CA PHE A 11 -8.78 5.34 11.36
C PHE A 11 -9.94 5.31 12.36
N ASP A 12 -10.26 4.11 12.84
CA ASP A 12 -11.22 3.94 13.92
C ASP A 12 -10.65 4.58 15.20
N ASP A 13 -9.58 4.00 15.73
CA ASP A 13 -8.87 4.45 16.94
C ASP A 13 -7.35 4.17 16.97
N ASP A 14 -6.79 3.49 15.96
CA ASP A 14 -5.40 2.97 15.94
C ASP A 14 -4.47 3.69 14.92
N ALA A 15 -4.63 5.00 14.71
CA ALA A 15 -3.77 5.77 13.79
C ALA A 15 -2.27 5.71 14.18
N GLU A 16 -1.95 5.67 15.47
CA GLU A 16 -0.55 5.61 15.95
C GLU A 16 0.08 4.23 15.68
N GLY A 17 -0.69 3.15 15.87
CA GLY A 17 -0.27 1.80 15.50
C GLY A 17 -0.02 1.67 13.99
N ALA A 18 -0.87 2.30 13.18
CA ALA A 18 -0.72 2.37 11.73
C ALA A 18 0.57 3.07 11.32
N ALA A 19 0.74 4.32 11.76
CA ALA A 19 1.94 5.10 11.52
C ALA A 19 3.22 4.34 11.93
N SER A 20 3.20 3.71 13.10
CA SER A 20 4.35 2.96 13.63
C SER A 20 4.67 1.71 12.81
N PHE A 21 3.65 1.01 12.31
CA PHE A 21 3.84 -0.11 11.42
C PHE A 21 4.44 0.35 10.09
N TYR A 22 3.86 1.37 9.45
CA TYR A 22 4.38 1.87 8.17
C TYR A 22 5.83 2.35 8.27
N ALA A 23 6.17 3.06 9.34
CA ALA A 23 7.54 3.55 9.59
C ALA A 23 8.59 2.44 9.74
N ARG A 24 8.19 1.24 10.24
CA ARG A 24 9.10 0.10 10.35
C ARG A 24 9.14 -0.77 9.09
N THR A 25 8.06 -0.75 8.31
CA THR A 25 7.92 -1.59 7.12
C THR A 25 8.57 -0.97 5.90
N PHE A 26 8.40 0.34 5.70
CA PHE A 26 8.81 1.02 4.47
C PHE A 26 10.01 1.95 4.69
N PRO A 27 10.88 2.13 3.67
CA PRO A 27 11.96 3.09 3.72
C PRO A 27 11.41 4.52 3.71
N ASP A 28 12.24 5.48 4.11
CA ASP A 28 11.90 6.91 4.11
C ASP A 28 10.54 7.21 4.77
N SER A 29 10.25 6.46 5.82
CA SER A 29 8.98 6.48 6.55
C SER A 29 9.26 6.71 8.02
N ALA A 30 8.43 7.52 8.67
CA ALA A 30 8.64 7.90 10.07
C ALA A 30 7.33 8.31 10.73
N VAL A 31 7.24 8.05 12.04
CA VAL A 31 6.21 8.66 12.89
C VAL A 31 6.63 10.08 13.23
N GLY A 32 5.69 11.02 13.12
CA GLY A 32 5.85 12.42 13.47
C GLY A 32 5.15 12.77 14.78
N ALA A 33 4.56 13.96 14.83
CA ALA A 33 3.86 14.45 16.02
C ALA A 33 2.55 13.68 16.27
N VAL A 34 2.29 13.41 17.56
CA VAL A 34 1.02 12.83 18.04
C VAL A 34 0.23 13.92 18.76
N HIS A 35 -0.96 14.23 18.26
CA HIS A 35 -1.81 15.28 18.78
C HIS A 35 -3.02 14.68 19.51
N ARG A 36 -3.23 15.11 20.75
CA ARG A 36 -4.35 14.65 21.59
C ARG A 36 -5.55 15.59 21.46
N ALA A 37 -6.75 15.03 21.59
CA ALA A 37 -8.00 15.79 21.51
C ALA A 37 -8.05 16.85 22.64
N PRO A 38 -8.28 18.14 22.32
CA PRO A 38 -8.36 19.20 23.33
C PRO A 38 -9.69 19.21 24.11
N SER A 39 -10.71 18.52 23.59
CA SER A 39 -12.04 18.39 24.18
C SER A 39 -12.68 17.05 23.76
N ASP A 40 -13.83 16.73 24.33
CA ASP A 40 -14.68 15.63 23.84
C ASP A 40 -15.13 15.88 22.39
N PHE A 41 -15.34 14.81 21.62
CA PHE A 41 -15.78 14.86 20.22
C PHE A 41 -16.64 13.62 19.87
N PRO A 42 -17.36 13.60 18.73
CA PRO A 42 -18.27 12.50 18.41
C PRO A 42 -17.63 11.09 18.38
N GLY A 43 -16.31 11.01 18.21
CA GLY A 43 -15.55 9.76 18.16
C GLY A 43 -14.67 9.49 19.39
N GLY A 44 -14.71 10.30 20.45
CA GLY A 44 -13.83 10.10 21.60
C GLY A 44 -13.86 11.19 22.67
N LYS A 45 -12.91 11.11 23.61
CA LYS A 45 -12.81 11.98 24.79
C LYS A 45 -11.60 12.90 24.72
N ALA A 46 -11.63 13.99 25.46
CA ALA A 46 -10.44 14.83 25.65
C ALA A 46 -9.24 13.98 26.13
N GLY A 47 -8.05 14.30 25.60
CA GLY A 47 -6.79 13.65 25.98
C GLY A 47 -6.46 12.35 25.24
N VAL A 48 -7.38 11.75 24.47
CA VAL A 48 -7.05 10.60 23.59
C VAL A 48 -6.30 11.07 22.34
N VAL A 49 -5.57 10.17 21.68
CA VAL A 49 -4.91 10.48 20.40
C VAL A 49 -5.98 10.79 19.35
N LEU A 50 -5.90 11.99 18.77
CA LEU A 50 -6.84 12.46 17.74
C LEU A 50 -6.19 12.37 16.37
N THR A 51 -4.98 12.91 16.21
CA THR A 51 -4.23 12.80 14.97
C THR A 51 -2.78 12.40 15.18
N VAL A 52 -2.24 11.73 14.17
CA VAL A 52 -0.83 11.32 14.12
C VAL A 52 -0.26 11.77 12.79
N GLU A 53 0.76 12.61 12.81
CA GLU A 53 1.55 12.91 11.63
C GLU A 53 2.49 11.74 11.35
N PHE A 54 2.63 11.36 10.08
CA PHE A 54 3.62 10.35 9.68
C PHE A 54 4.01 10.53 8.21
N THR A 55 5.06 9.84 7.80
CA THR A 55 5.52 9.80 6.41
C THR A 55 5.57 8.36 5.94
N VAL A 56 5.14 8.10 4.70
CA VAL A 56 5.28 6.81 4.02
C VAL A 56 6.03 7.03 2.71
N CYS A 57 7.23 6.46 2.57
CA CYS A 57 8.09 6.62 1.39
C CYS A 57 8.21 8.09 0.92
N GLY A 58 8.49 9.01 1.85
CA GLY A 58 8.57 10.44 1.58
C GLY A 58 7.24 11.19 1.42
N VAL A 59 6.09 10.50 1.45
CA VAL A 59 4.76 11.13 1.34
C VAL A 59 4.25 11.56 2.72
N PRO A 60 3.96 12.85 2.96
CA PRO A 60 3.42 13.32 4.23
C PRO A 60 1.95 12.91 4.40
N CYS A 61 1.66 12.29 5.54
CA CYS A 61 0.36 11.75 5.90
C CYS A 61 -0.09 12.26 7.28
N LEU A 62 -1.40 12.21 7.51
CA LEU A 62 -2.06 12.47 8.78
C LEU A 62 -3.06 11.35 9.02
N GLY A 63 -2.89 10.60 10.10
CA GLY A 63 -3.89 9.64 10.57
C GLY A 63 -4.87 10.35 11.49
N LEU A 64 -6.17 10.21 11.23
CA LEU A 64 -7.25 10.78 12.05
C LEU A 64 -8.05 9.66 12.71
N ASN A 65 -8.03 9.60 14.04
CA ASN A 65 -8.91 8.72 14.82
C ASN A 65 -10.31 9.32 14.87
N GLY A 66 -11.19 8.85 14.00
CA GLY A 66 -12.55 9.39 13.84
C GLY A 66 -13.67 8.41 14.15
N GLY A 67 -13.35 7.19 14.59
CA GLY A 67 -14.32 6.13 14.86
C GLY A 67 -14.74 5.36 13.60
N PRO A 68 -15.68 4.41 13.71
CA PRO A 68 -15.91 3.39 12.68
C PRO A 68 -16.75 3.87 11.48
N ARG A 69 -17.08 5.17 11.43
CA ARG A 69 -18.09 5.73 10.53
C ARG A 69 -17.74 5.62 9.06
N PHE A 70 -16.48 5.86 8.70
CA PHE A 70 -16.01 5.78 7.32
C PHE A 70 -15.08 4.57 7.17
N LYS A 71 -15.21 3.88 6.04
CA LYS A 71 -14.43 2.69 5.72
C LYS A 71 -13.63 2.94 4.45
N HIS A 72 -12.40 2.45 4.44
CA HIS A 72 -11.56 2.48 3.25
C HIS A 72 -12.09 1.56 2.16
N THR A 73 -11.84 1.97 0.93
CA THR A 73 -12.11 1.20 -0.29
C THR A 73 -10.94 1.39 -1.23
N GLU A 74 -10.90 0.56 -2.28
CA GLU A 74 -9.91 0.58 -3.35
C GLU A 74 -9.88 1.91 -4.12
N ALA A 75 -10.85 2.81 -3.89
CA ALA A 75 -10.88 4.15 -4.47
C ALA A 75 -9.65 4.99 -4.11
N PHE A 76 -9.00 4.70 -2.97
CA PHE A 76 -7.67 5.20 -2.64
C PHE A 76 -6.73 4.01 -2.40
N SER A 77 -5.52 4.09 -2.94
CA SER A 77 -4.45 3.15 -2.58
C SER A 77 -3.08 3.80 -2.66
N PHE A 78 -2.14 3.28 -1.86
CA PHE A 78 -0.72 3.53 -2.08
C PHE A 78 -0.17 2.52 -3.08
N GLN A 79 0.56 3.00 -4.08
CA GLN A 79 1.32 2.13 -4.97
C GLN A 79 2.81 2.22 -4.60
N ILE A 80 3.36 1.12 -4.11
CA ILE A 80 4.76 0.98 -3.73
C ILE A 80 5.49 0.30 -4.88
N ALA A 81 6.39 1.04 -5.52
CA ALA A 81 7.28 0.50 -6.54
C ALA A 81 8.37 -0.34 -5.89
N THR A 82 8.56 -1.57 -6.36
CA THR A 82 9.63 -2.47 -5.89
C THR A 82 10.63 -2.78 -6.99
N ASP A 83 11.88 -3.00 -6.61
CA ASP A 83 12.99 -3.18 -7.56
C ASP A 83 13.25 -4.66 -7.88
N ASP A 84 13.00 -5.56 -6.94
CA ASP A 84 13.19 -7.00 -7.11
C ASP A 84 12.11 -7.86 -6.39
N GLN A 85 12.22 -9.18 -6.54
CA GLN A 85 11.27 -10.12 -5.93
C GLN A 85 11.38 -10.12 -4.40
N ALA A 86 12.59 -9.99 -3.83
CA ALA A 86 12.78 -10.05 -2.39
C ALA A 86 12.10 -8.87 -1.69
N GLU A 87 12.19 -7.68 -2.28
CA GLU A 87 11.49 -6.50 -1.80
C GLU A 87 9.96 -6.62 -1.97
N THR A 88 9.52 -7.12 -3.12
CA THR A 88 8.09 -7.39 -3.40
C THR A 88 7.50 -8.33 -2.36
N ASP A 89 8.20 -9.44 -2.09
CA ASP A 89 7.80 -10.43 -1.10
C ASP A 89 7.77 -9.83 0.30
N ARG A 90 8.83 -9.11 0.70
CA ARG A 90 8.93 -8.49 2.01
C ARG A 90 7.75 -7.56 2.30
N TYR A 91 7.41 -6.67 1.36
CA TYR A 91 6.34 -5.71 1.59
C TYR A 91 4.95 -6.33 1.50
N TRP A 92 4.75 -7.24 0.54
CA TRP A 92 3.49 -8.00 0.46
C TRP A 92 3.22 -8.78 1.75
N SER A 93 4.19 -9.58 2.18
CA SER A 93 4.08 -10.38 3.42
C SER A 93 3.89 -9.49 4.64
N ALA A 94 4.64 -8.38 4.76
CA ALA A 94 4.49 -7.48 5.89
C ALA A 94 3.06 -6.96 6.05
N ILE A 95 2.39 -6.60 4.94
CA ILE A 95 1.02 -6.10 4.95
C ILE A 95 0.02 -7.24 5.23
N VAL A 96 0.13 -8.34 4.50
CA VAL A 96 -0.86 -9.43 4.54
C VAL A 96 -0.78 -10.21 5.84
N GLU A 97 0.42 -10.55 6.30
CA GLU A 97 0.62 -11.37 7.51
C GLU A 97 0.34 -10.56 8.80
N HIS A 98 0.42 -9.23 8.76
CA HIS A 98 0.04 -8.35 9.87
C HIS A 98 -1.47 -8.10 9.94
N GLY A 99 -2.29 -9.12 9.68
CA GLY A 99 -3.76 -9.05 9.74
C GLY A 99 -4.40 -8.39 8.51
N GLY A 100 -3.67 -8.29 7.40
CA GLY A 100 -4.18 -7.80 6.13
C GLY A 100 -4.90 -8.87 5.31
N ALA A 101 -5.15 -8.55 4.04
CA ALA A 101 -5.79 -9.45 3.09
C ALA A 101 -5.20 -9.32 1.68
N GLU A 102 -5.03 -10.46 1.00
CA GLU A 102 -4.63 -10.49 -0.40
C GLU A 102 -5.76 -10.07 -1.34
N SER A 103 -5.40 -9.39 -2.43
CA SER A 103 -6.26 -9.14 -3.58
C SER A 103 -5.52 -9.54 -4.87
N ALA A 104 -6.01 -9.10 -6.03
CA ALA A 104 -5.47 -9.46 -7.34
C ALA A 104 -4.45 -8.42 -7.85
N CYS A 105 -3.59 -8.83 -8.77
CA CYS A 105 -2.74 -7.93 -9.57
C CYS A 105 -1.83 -7.00 -8.75
N GLY A 106 -1.25 -7.50 -7.66
CA GLY A 106 -0.39 -6.72 -6.76
C GLY A 106 -1.16 -5.92 -5.70
N TRP A 107 -2.49 -5.98 -5.69
CA TRP A 107 -3.30 -5.34 -4.66
C TRP A 107 -3.38 -6.17 -3.37
N CYS A 108 -3.34 -5.49 -2.24
CA CYS A 108 -3.64 -6.04 -0.92
C CYS A 108 -4.28 -4.96 -0.03
N LYS A 109 -4.78 -5.37 1.13
CA LYS A 109 -5.26 -4.47 2.19
C LYS A 109 -4.50 -4.73 3.47
N ASP A 110 -4.20 -3.68 4.24
CA ASP A 110 -3.65 -3.82 5.59
C ASP A 110 -4.74 -4.08 6.64
N LYS A 111 -4.35 -4.29 7.90
CA LYS A 111 -5.31 -4.56 8.99
C LYS A 111 -6.30 -3.44 9.28
N TRP A 112 -6.02 -2.21 8.82
CA TRP A 112 -6.93 -1.08 8.96
C TRP A 112 -7.84 -0.90 7.73
N GLY A 113 -7.66 -1.75 6.71
CA GLY A 113 -8.47 -1.78 5.49
C GLY A 113 -7.98 -0.83 4.39
N LEU A 114 -6.85 -0.15 4.56
CA LEU A 114 -6.25 0.68 3.51
C LEU A 114 -5.73 -0.20 2.38
N SER A 115 -5.98 0.21 1.14
CA SER A 115 -5.51 -0.52 -0.04
C SER A 115 -4.07 -0.14 -0.39
N TRP A 116 -3.30 -1.16 -0.73
CA TRP A 116 -1.91 -1.07 -1.17
C TRP A 116 -1.74 -1.83 -2.48
N GLN A 117 -0.85 -1.36 -3.33
CA GLN A 117 -0.40 -2.03 -4.54
C GLN A 117 1.12 -2.20 -4.44
N ILE A 118 1.59 -3.44 -4.32
CA ILE A 118 3.03 -3.76 -4.31
C ILE A 118 3.40 -4.14 -5.74
N THR A 119 3.94 -3.17 -6.47
CA THR A 119 4.02 -3.20 -7.93
C THR A 119 5.49 -3.13 -8.36
N PRO A 120 6.08 -4.24 -8.82
CA PRO A 120 7.44 -4.22 -9.32
C PRO A 120 7.62 -3.28 -10.50
N ARG A 121 8.74 -2.57 -10.57
CA ARG A 121 9.06 -1.70 -11.72
C ARG A 121 9.12 -2.47 -13.03
N ALA A 122 9.41 -3.76 -13.01
CA ALA A 122 9.32 -4.64 -14.18
C ALA A 122 7.90 -4.63 -14.78
N LEU A 123 6.86 -4.74 -13.94
CA LEU A 123 5.46 -4.71 -14.36
C LEU A 123 5.09 -3.34 -14.96
N THR A 124 5.38 -2.25 -14.25
CA THR A 124 5.09 -0.89 -14.76
C THR A 124 5.79 -0.62 -16.09
N ARG A 125 7.07 -1.01 -16.22
CA ARG A 125 7.83 -0.85 -17.48
C ARG A 125 7.26 -1.71 -18.60
N GLY A 126 6.91 -2.97 -18.33
CA GLY A 126 6.31 -3.87 -19.31
C GLY A 126 4.99 -3.33 -19.85
N MET A 127 4.12 -2.84 -18.97
CA MET A 127 2.85 -2.20 -19.35
C MET A 127 3.06 -0.92 -20.18
N ALA A 128 4.05 -0.09 -19.81
CA ALA A 128 4.32 1.18 -20.48
C ALA A 128 4.87 1.04 -21.90
N GLN A 129 5.40 -0.13 -22.28
CA GLN A 129 5.88 -0.38 -23.66
C GLN A 129 4.73 -0.40 -24.68
N GLY A 130 3.49 -0.66 -24.26
CA GLY A 130 2.35 -0.78 -25.16
C GLY A 130 2.40 -2.00 -26.08
N GLY A 131 1.46 -2.06 -27.02
CA GLY A 131 1.39 -3.11 -28.05
C GLY A 131 1.35 -4.54 -27.48
N ASP A 132 1.97 -5.46 -28.19
CA ASP A 132 1.97 -6.88 -27.83
C ASP A 132 2.73 -7.18 -26.53
N VAL A 133 3.75 -6.38 -26.19
CA VAL A 133 4.49 -6.54 -24.93
C VAL A 133 3.57 -6.24 -23.75
N ALA A 134 2.89 -5.10 -23.76
CA ALA A 134 1.96 -4.74 -22.70
C ALA A 134 0.80 -5.75 -22.61
N LYS A 135 0.32 -6.27 -23.74
CA LYS A 135 -0.71 -7.32 -23.75
C LYS A 135 -0.26 -8.57 -22.99
N ARG A 136 0.92 -9.13 -23.31
CA ARG A 136 1.43 -10.34 -22.63
C ARG A 136 1.67 -10.10 -21.14
N VAL A 137 2.25 -8.96 -20.80
CA VAL A 137 2.50 -8.56 -19.39
C VAL A 137 1.19 -8.43 -18.63
N PHE A 138 0.17 -7.80 -19.24
CA PHE A 138 -1.15 -7.64 -18.66
C PHE A 138 -1.83 -9.01 -18.43
N GLU A 139 -1.83 -9.88 -19.44
CA GLU A 139 -2.42 -11.22 -19.35
C GLU A 139 -1.74 -12.05 -18.25
N ALA A 140 -0.42 -12.01 -18.15
CA ALA A 140 0.33 -12.66 -17.07
C ALA A 140 -0.07 -12.12 -15.69
N MET A 141 -0.06 -10.78 -15.52
CA MET A 141 -0.43 -10.10 -14.28
C MET A 141 -1.85 -10.46 -13.82
N MET A 142 -2.81 -10.58 -14.73
CA MET A 142 -4.21 -10.87 -14.40
C MET A 142 -4.43 -12.22 -13.73
N THR A 143 -3.46 -13.13 -13.81
CA THR A 143 -3.49 -14.44 -13.13
C THR A 143 -2.90 -14.40 -11.72
N MET A 144 -2.28 -13.28 -11.33
CA MET A 144 -1.49 -13.15 -10.11
C MET A 144 -2.27 -12.46 -8.97
N ARG A 145 -1.93 -12.84 -7.74
CA ARG A 145 -2.21 -12.04 -6.54
C ARG A 145 -0.99 -11.19 -6.23
N LYS A 146 -0.03 -11.75 -5.50
CA LYS A 146 1.33 -11.20 -5.42
C LYS A 146 2.01 -11.33 -6.78
N ILE A 147 2.72 -10.28 -7.21
CA ILE A 147 3.41 -10.28 -8.51
C ILE A 147 4.68 -11.12 -8.44
N ASP A 148 4.83 -12.02 -9.41
CA ASP A 148 6.08 -12.71 -9.72
C ASP A 148 6.85 -11.91 -10.77
N VAL A 149 7.97 -11.31 -10.35
CA VAL A 149 8.82 -10.44 -11.19
C VAL A 149 9.38 -11.21 -12.38
N ALA A 150 9.84 -12.45 -12.18
CA ALA A 150 10.47 -13.24 -13.23
C ALA A 150 9.45 -13.64 -14.31
N ALA A 151 8.24 -14.02 -13.92
CA ALA A 151 7.15 -14.34 -14.83
C ALA A 151 6.70 -13.10 -15.64
N ILE A 152 6.63 -11.93 -15.01
CA ILE A 152 6.35 -10.67 -15.72
C ILE A 152 7.44 -10.34 -16.73
N GLU A 153 8.72 -10.51 -16.39
CA GLU A 153 9.82 -10.27 -17.31
C GLU A 153 9.85 -11.29 -18.46
N ALA A 154 9.54 -12.56 -18.19
CA ALA A 154 9.39 -13.60 -19.21
C ALA A 154 8.25 -13.27 -20.19
N ALA A 155 7.09 -12.87 -19.66
CA ALA A 155 5.96 -12.42 -20.47
C ALA A 155 6.34 -11.20 -21.34
N ALA A 156 7.10 -10.25 -20.79
CA ALA A 156 7.57 -9.10 -21.55
C ALA A 156 8.48 -9.51 -22.72
N ARG A 157 9.42 -10.43 -22.51
CA ARG A 157 10.30 -10.96 -23.57
C ARG A 157 9.57 -11.81 -24.61
N GLY A 158 8.41 -12.37 -24.25
CA GLY A 158 7.68 -13.31 -25.10
C GLY A 158 8.21 -14.75 -24.98
N ASP A 159 8.88 -15.06 -23.88
CA ASP A 159 9.32 -16.42 -23.56
C ASP A 159 8.07 -17.21 -23.15
N ALA A 160 7.39 -17.82 -24.12
CA ALA A 160 6.23 -18.66 -23.85
C ALA A 160 6.62 -19.79 -22.87
N GLN A 161 5.85 -19.96 -21.79
CA GLN A 161 5.68 -21.30 -21.23
C GLN A 161 5.04 -22.14 -22.34
N PRO A 162 5.57 -23.34 -22.66
CA PRO A 162 4.87 -24.23 -23.55
C PRO A 162 3.51 -24.54 -22.92
N GLU A 163 2.43 -24.11 -23.58
CA GLU A 163 1.09 -24.55 -23.26
C GLU A 163 1.07 -26.08 -23.29
N GLY A 164 0.55 -26.67 -22.22
CA GLY A 164 0.44 -28.11 -22.06
C GLY A 164 -0.25 -28.77 -23.24
N ALA A 165 0.35 -29.89 -23.66
CA ALA A 165 -0.29 -30.96 -24.42
C ALA A 165 -1.40 -31.64 -23.61
#